data_AF-A0A2H5XNG3-F1
#
_entry.id   AF-A0A2H5XNG3-F1
#
_cell.length_a   1.000
_cell.length_b   1.000
_cell.length_c   1.000
_cell.angle_alpha   90.00
_cell.angle_beta   90.00
_cell.angle_gamma   90.00
#
_symmetry.space_group_name_H-M   'P 1'
#
loop_
_entity.id
_entity.type
_entity.pdbx_description
1 polymer ?
#
loop_
_entity_poly.entity_id
_entity_poly.type
_entity_poly.pdbx_seq_one_letter_code
_entity_poly.pdbx_strand_id
1 'polypeptide(L)'
;MESIWKWDNPTGLQVKGIAKEEGGKFKVEIFEIYDVIPRAGVDLNIPIYRKKLMWMETKFMKKFNFDRNFKPVPQNMVQELNSVREKVHRKGFPAVVLTINPSNGVPNVSPRWIVELSDKSWVYGDSTRHKTQINAESPSPVAIAIYDFSTETGVLGVGWVSTTESPELKKKIEDFWKTKGFNAQVIRVNEFHPEEIYRLSRIGITKIYESRKRSEWVKLS
;
A
#
# COMPACT_ATOMS: atom_id res chain seq x y z
N MET A 1 12.51 16.30 -9.91
CA MET A 1 12.44 16.88 -8.55
C MET A 1 12.27 15.70 -7.59
N GLU A 2 13.31 15.35 -6.84
CA GLU A 2 13.27 14.23 -5.89
C GLU A 2 12.61 14.71 -4.60
N SER A 3 11.55 14.04 -4.16
CA SER A 3 10.85 14.38 -2.93
C SER A 3 11.12 13.32 -1.87
N ILE A 4 11.95 13.64 -0.88
CA ILE A 4 12.14 12.80 0.32
C ILE A 4 11.03 13.15 1.30
N TRP A 5 10.07 12.24 1.48
CA TRP A 5 8.98 12.41 2.43
C TRP A 5 9.37 11.77 3.77
N LYS A 6 9.38 12.55 4.84
CA LYS A 6 9.51 12.06 6.22
C LYS A 6 8.11 12.06 6.84
N TRP A 7 7.72 10.97 7.50
CA TRP A 7 6.46 10.89 8.24
C TRP A 7 6.72 10.33 9.63
N ASP A 8 6.25 11.05 10.66
CA ASP A 8 6.18 10.52 12.01
C ASP A 8 4.87 9.76 12.18
N ASN A 9 4.99 8.55 12.69
CA ASN A 9 3.95 7.57 12.84
C ASN A 9 4.09 6.97 14.25
N PRO A 10 2.99 6.76 15.01
CA PRO A 10 3.04 6.13 16.34
C PRO A 10 3.71 4.75 16.39
N THR A 11 3.84 4.05 15.26
CA THR A 11 4.52 2.75 15.13
C THR A 11 6.00 2.85 14.75
N GLY A 12 6.58 4.06 14.63
CA GLY A 12 8.00 4.25 14.30
C GLY A 12 8.37 4.06 12.82
N LEU A 13 7.49 3.63 11.93
CA LEU A 13 7.89 3.34 10.54
C LEU A 13 7.98 4.59 9.64
N GLN A 14 9.16 4.82 9.06
CA GLN A 14 9.42 5.85 8.03
C GLN A 14 9.68 5.20 6.66
N VAL A 15 9.15 5.77 5.58
CA VAL A 15 9.36 5.27 4.21
C VAL A 15 9.96 6.37 3.33
N LYS A 16 11.11 6.10 2.70
CA LYS A 16 11.70 6.93 1.65
C LYS A 16 11.61 6.25 0.30
N GLY A 17 11.23 7.04 -0.70
CA GLY A 17 11.22 6.65 -2.09
C GLY A 17 11.42 7.85 -3.00
N ILE A 18 11.69 7.58 -4.28
CA ILE A 18 11.70 8.56 -5.37
C ILE A 18 10.60 8.10 -6.31
N ALA A 19 9.90 9.06 -6.91
CA ALA A 19 9.32 8.79 -8.20
C ALA A 19 9.96 9.65 -9.27
N LYS A 20 10.04 9.06 -10.45
CA LYS A 20 10.56 9.68 -11.65
C LYS A 20 9.68 9.32 -12.83
N GLU A 21 9.62 10.20 -13.80
CA GLU A 21 8.97 9.96 -15.08
C GLU A 21 10.05 9.50 -16.08
N GLU A 22 9.88 8.31 -16.66
CA GLU A 22 10.80 7.74 -17.65
C GLU A 22 9.99 7.13 -18.81
N GLY A 23 10.17 7.65 -20.03
CA GLY A 23 9.52 7.11 -21.23
C GLY A 23 7.99 7.13 -21.19
N GLY A 24 7.38 8.19 -20.64
CA GLY A 24 5.93 8.31 -20.49
C GLY A 24 5.32 7.41 -19.40
N LYS A 25 6.15 6.78 -18.57
CA LYS A 25 5.75 5.96 -17.42
C LYS A 25 6.23 6.62 -16.13
N PHE A 26 5.37 6.65 -15.12
CA PHE A 26 5.74 7.04 -13.77
C PHE A 26 6.31 5.84 -13.05
N LYS A 27 7.54 5.97 -12.56
CA LYS A 27 8.24 4.91 -11.84
C LYS A 27 8.38 5.34 -10.39
N VAL A 28 7.87 4.54 -9.46
CA VAL A 28 8.07 4.74 -8.02
C VAL A 28 9.04 3.71 -7.52
N GLU A 29 10.13 4.16 -6.93
CA GLU A 29 11.14 3.37 -6.25
C GLU A 29 11.06 3.67 -4.77
N ILE A 30 10.61 2.71 -3.96
CA ILE A 30 10.85 2.77 -2.50
C ILE A 30 12.26 2.25 -2.29
N PHE A 31 13.16 3.08 -1.75
CA PHE A 31 14.51 2.62 -1.45
C PHE A 31 14.65 2.19 -0.01
N GLU A 32 13.87 2.77 0.90
CA GLU A 32 14.10 2.59 2.33
C GLU A 32 12.79 2.59 3.09
N ILE A 33 12.56 1.54 3.86
CA ILE A 33 11.58 1.52 4.95
C ILE A 33 12.42 1.37 6.20
N TYR A 34 12.20 2.20 7.21
CA TYR A 34 12.94 2.19 8.47
C TYR A 34 11.99 2.14 9.64
N ASP A 35 12.45 1.53 10.73
CA ASP A 35 11.84 1.62 12.04
C ASP A 35 12.56 2.68 12.88
N VAL A 36 11.81 3.54 13.56
CA VAL A 36 12.27 4.66 14.38
C VAL A 36 11.86 4.39 15.82
N ILE A 37 12.86 4.20 16.68
CA ILE A 37 12.67 4.03 18.12
C ILE A 37 12.75 5.42 18.77
N PRO A 38 11.66 5.93 19.40
CA PRO A 38 11.76 7.10 20.26
C PRO A 38 12.60 6.74 21.49
N ARG A 39 13.65 7.52 21.80
CA ARG A 39 14.32 7.38 23.11
C ARG A 39 13.46 8.05 24.17
N ALA A 40 13.12 7.32 25.23
CA ALA A 40 12.58 7.91 26.44
C ALA A 40 13.62 8.86 27.07
N GLY A 41 13.25 10.12 27.27
CA GLY A 41 13.88 11.00 28.26
C GLY A 41 14.97 11.97 27.79
N VAL A 42 15.22 12.16 26.49
CA VAL A 42 16.11 13.24 26.01
C VAL A 42 15.53 13.83 24.73
N ASP A 43 15.34 15.16 24.70
CA ASP A 43 14.98 15.97 23.52
C ASP A 43 16.08 15.95 22.43
N LEU A 44 16.40 14.76 21.94
CA LEU A 44 17.16 14.55 20.73
C LEU A 44 16.21 13.90 19.74
N ASN A 45 15.54 14.74 18.94
CA ASN A 45 14.82 14.37 17.72
C ASN A 45 15.78 13.85 16.64
N ILE A 46 16.66 12.90 16.99
CA ILE A 46 17.59 12.25 16.07
C ILE A 46 17.12 10.80 15.93
N PRO A 47 16.39 10.47 14.87
CA PRO A 47 16.02 9.09 14.57
C PRO A 47 17.29 8.25 14.40
N ILE A 48 17.43 7.17 15.18
CA ILE A 48 18.50 6.19 14.96
C ILE A 48 18.03 5.25 13.86
N TYR A 49 18.48 5.49 12.63
CA TYR A 49 18.15 4.70 11.44
C TYR A 49 18.87 3.34 11.46
N ARG A 50 18.15 2.22 11.41
CA ARG A 50 18.77 0.89 11.56
C ARG A 50 19.12 0.14 10.28
N LYS A 51 18.39 0.28 9.15
CA LYS A 51 18.65 -0.57 7.97
C LYS A 51 17.84 -0.15 6.74
N LYS A 52 18.42 -0.20 5.53
CA LYS A 52 17.69 -0.26 4.27
C LYS A 52 17.02 -1.63 4.13
N LEU A 53 15.70 -1.70 4.20
CA LEU A 53 14.96 -2.97 4.33
C LEU A 53 14.47 -3.57 3.00
N MET A 54 14.17 -2.76 1.97
CA MET A 54 13.66 -3.25 0.70
C MET A 54 13.85 -2.21 -0.41
N TRP A 55 14.08 -2.67 -1.64
CA TRP A 55 13.88 -1.89 -2.86
C TRP A 55 12.67 -2.42 -3.65
N MET A 56 11.73 -1.56 -4.02
CA MET A 56 10.57 -1.93 -4.83
C MET A 56 10.34 -0.90 -5.93
N GLU A 57 10.33 -1.37 -7.19
CA GLU A 57 9.99 -0.58 -8.36
C GLU A 57 8.59 -0.95 -8.87
N THR A 58 7.69 0.03 -8.91
CA THR A 58 6.39 -0.10 -9.57
C THR A 58 6.24 0.96 -10.65
N LYS A 59 5.79 0.53 -11.85
CA LYS A 59 5.53 1.42 -12.98
C LYS A 59 4.03 1.71 -13.10
N PHE A 60 3.67 2.98 -13.10
CA PHE A 60 2.33 3.50 -13.29
C PHE A 60 2.23 4.27 -14.61
N MET A 61 1.03 4.34 -15.15
CA MET A 61 0.73 5.14 -16.34
C MET A 61 -0.36 6.14 -16.00
N LYS A 62 -0.24 7.37 -16.53
CA LYS A 62 -1.21 8.46 -16.29
C LYS A 62 -2.60 8.12 -16.81
N LYS A 63 -2.66 7.32 -17.88
CA LYS A 63 -3.90 6.82 -18.49
C LYS A 63 -4.09 5.37 -18.05
N PHE A 64 -4.99 5.18 -17.07
CA PHE A 64 -5.43 3.87 -16.59
C PHE A 64 -6.94 3.83 -16.73
N ASN A 65 -7.46 2.76 -17.34
CA ASN A 65 -8.90 2.58 -17.43
C ASN A 65 -9.31 1.39 -16.58
N PHE A 66 -10.09 1.63 -15.52
CA PHE A 66 -10.54 0.58 -14.62
C PHE A 66 -11.73 -0.13 -15.26
N ASP A 67 -11.59 -1.43 -15.46
CA ASP A 67 -12.65 -2.25 -16.04
C ASP A 67 -13.51 -2.83 -14.91
N ARG A 68 -14.82 -2.77 -15.11
CA ARG A 68 -15.81 -3.38 -14.22
C ARG A 68 -15.81 -4.92 -14.33
N ASN A 69 -15.19 -5.48 -15.37
CA ASN A 69 -15.02 -6.92 -15.58
C ASN A 69 -13.81 -7.48 -14.81
N PHE A 70 -13.70 -7.11 -13.53
CA PHE A 70 -12.69 -7.61 -12.62
C PHE A 70 -12.82 -9.13 -12.45
N LYS A 71 -11.73 -9.88 -12.65
CA LYS A 71 -11.69 -11.31 -12.35
C LYS A 71 -11.34 -11.50 -10.87
N PRO A 72 -12.08 -12.29 -10.10
CA PRO A 72 -11.71 -12.58 -8.72
C PRO A 72 -10.32 -13.24 -8.60
N VAL A 73 -9.61 -12.92 -7.52
CA VAL A 73 -8.38 -13.60 -7.12
C VAL A 73 -8.74 -15.03 -6.69
N PRO A 74 -8.05 -16.08 -7.20
CA PRO A 74 -8.34 -17.45 -6.83
C PRO A 74 -8.28 -17.69 -5.32
N GLN A 75 -9.19 -18.51 -4.79
CA GLN A 75 -9.35 -18.67 -3.34
C GLN A 75 -8.10 -19.24 -2.64
N ASN A 76 -7.37 -20.14 -3.29
CA ASN A 76 -6.08 -20.65 -2.80
C ASN A 76 -5.03 -19.54 -2.65
N MET A 77 -5.07 -18.54 -3.54
CA MET A 77 -4.20 -17.37 -3.42
C MET A 77 -4.68 -16.45 -2.30
N VAL A 78 -5.98 -16.21 -2.14
CA VAL A 78 -6.53 -15.43 -1.03
C VAL A 78 -6.07 -15.99 0.33
N GLN A 79 -5.99 -17.32 0.47
CA GLN A 79 -5.44 -17.97 1.68
C GLN A 79 -3.95 -17.65 1.89
N GLU A 80 -3.13 -17.72 0.82
CA GLU A 80 -1.72 -17.32 0.86
C GLU A 80 -1.56 -15.85 1.29
N LEU A 81 -2.31 -14.94 0.66
CA LEU A 81 -2.27 -13.51 0.97
C LEU A 81 -2.66 -13.23 2.43
N ASN A 82 -3.70 -13.90 2.92
CA ASN A 82 -4.12 -13.80 4.32
C ASN A 82 -3.04 -14.29 5.28
N SER A 83 -2.37 -15.41 4.98
CA SER A 83 -1.26 -15.92 5.78
C SER A 83 -0.11 -14.90 5.90
N VAL A 84 0.28 -14.30 4.77
CA VAL A 84 1.31 -13.25 4.73
C VAL A 84 0.89 -12.04 5.57
N ARG A 85 -0.33 -11.52 5.34
CA ARG A 85 -0.88 -10.38 6.08
C ARG A 85 -0.91 -10.62 7.58
N GLU A 86 -1.42 -11.77 8.03
CA GLU A 86 -1.48 -12.09 9.44
C GLU A 86 -0.10 -12.15 10.08
N LYS A 87 0.87 -12.79 9.41
CA LYS A 87 2.25 -12.89 9.90
C LYS A 87 2.89 -11.51 10.08
N VAL A 88 2.69 -10.61 9.11
CA VAL A 88 3.17 -9.23 9.14
C VAL A 88 2.46 -8.42 10.24
N HIS A 89 1.14 -8.56 10.34
CA HIS A 89 0.34 -7.85 11.34
C HIS A 89 0.61 -8.28 12.79
N ARG A 90 0.91 -9.56 13.02
CA ARG A 90 1.31 -10.08 14.34
C ARG A 90 2.63 -9.46 14.82
N LYS A 91 3.50 -9.09 13.88
CA LYS A 91 4.77 -8.40 14.16
C LYS A 91 4.63 -6.88 14.33
N GLY A 92 3.41 -6.35 14.19
CA GLY A 92 3.16 -4.92 14.35
C GLY A 92 3.44 -4.08 13.11
N PHE A 93 3.63 -4.70 11.94
CA PHE A 93 3.88 -3.97 10.70
C PHE A 93 2.59 -3.76 9.88
N PRO A 94 2.30 -2.53 9.43
CA PRO A 94 1.25 -2.25 8.45
C PRO A 94 1.74 -2.57 7.03
N ALA A 95 0.81 -2.60 6.07
CA ALA A 95 1.13 -2.59 4.66
C ALA A 95 1.60 -1.20 4.20
N VAL A 96 2.34 -1.14 3.10
CA VAL A 96 2.74 0.11 2.46
C VAL A 96 1.84 0.35 1.25
N VAL A 97 1.07 1.42 1.27
CA VAL A 97 0.20 1.86 0.18
C VAL A 97 0.89 2.96 -0.62
N LEU A 98 1.02 2.73 -1.91
CA LEU A 98 1.59 3.64 -2.90
C LEU A 98 0.47 4.16 -3.78
N THR A 99 0.40 5.47 -3.91
CA THR A 99 -0.58 6.19 -4.74
C THR A 99 0.15 7.21 -5.60
N ILE A 100 -0.49 7.68 -6.66
CA ILE A 100 -0.03 8.82 -7.45
C ILE A 100 -1.10 9.89 -7.44
N ASN A 101 -0.68 11.14 -7.26
CA ASN A 101 -1.56 12.26 -7.46
C ASN A 101 -1.89 12.38 -8.97
N PRO A 102 -3.16 12.24 -9.36
CA PRO A 102 -3.53 12.18 -10.78
C PRO A 102 -3.32 13.52 -11.50
N SER A 103 -3.32 14.65 -10.79
CA SER A 103 -3.16 15.98 -11.39
C SER A 103 -1.73 16.27 -11.83
N ASN A 104 -0.74 15.87 -11.03
CA ASN A 104 0.66 16.25 -11.23
C ASN A 104 1.64 15.06 -11.27
N GLY A 105 1.17 13.82 -11.14
CA GLY A 105 1.99 12.62 -11.18
C GLY A 105 2.87 12.42 -9.93
N VAL A 106 2.73 13.26 -8.90
CA VAL A 106 3.56 13.17 -7.70
C VAL A 106 3.17 11.93 -6.89
N PRO A 107 4.12 11.04 -6.56
CA PRO A 107 3.86 9.83 -5.79
C PRO A 107 3.54 10.19 -4.34
N ASN A 108 2.84 9.28 -3.66
CA ASN A 108 2.65 9.32 -2.24
C ASN A 108 2.70 7.89 -1.68
N VAL A 109 3.42 7.72 -0.58
CA VAL A 109 3.61 6.42 0.09
C VAL A 109 3.15 6.56 1.52
N SER A 110 2.32 5.64 2.00
CA SER A 110 1.77 5.69 3.35
C SER A 110 1.52 4.31 3.95
N PRO A 111 1.78 4.09 5.24
CA PRO A 111 1.42 2.85 5.90
C PRO A 111 -0.10 2.74 6.09
N ARG A 112 -0.70 1.58 5.82
CA ARG A 112 -2.11 1.28 6.12
C ARG A 112 -2.28 -0.15 6.62
N TRP A 113 -3.18 -0.34 7.57
CA TRP A 113 -3.58 -1.66 8.04
C TRP A 113 -4.58 -2.27 7.07
N ILE A 114 -4.23 -3.41 6.46
CA ILE A 114 -5.16 -4.16 5.61
C ILE A 114 -6.00 -5.07 6.49
N VAL A 115 -7.23 -4.66 6.75
CA VAL A 115 -8.08 -5.30 7.76
C VAL A 115 -8.72 -6.57 7.22
N GLU A 116 -9.01 -6.61 5.93
CA GLU A 116 -9.60 -7.75 5.23
C GLU A 116 -8.94 -7.96 3.87
N LEU A 117 -8.77 -9.23 3.49
CA LEU A 117 -8.36 -9.67 2.16
C LEU A 117 -9.38 -10.69 1.65
N SER A 118 -10.13 -10.31 0.63
CA SER A 118 -11.07 -11.19 -0.08
C SER A 118 -10.55 -11.53 -1.48
N ASP A 119 -11.35 -12.30 -2.22
CA ASP A 119 -11.15 -12.56 -3.65
C ASP A 119 -11.35 -11.30 -4.51
N LYS A 120 -11.98 -10.25 -3.97
CA LYS A 120 -12.33 -9.03 -4.71
C LYS A 120 -11.54 -7.80 -4.31
N SER A 121 -11.23 -7.68 -3.02
CA SER A 121 -10.65 -6.44 -2.50
C SER A 121 -9.78 -6.65 -1.27
N TRP A 122 -8.87 -5.71 -1.07
CA TRP A 122 -8.07 -5.54 0.14
C TRP A 122 -8.58 -4.29 0.85
N VAL A 123 -9.13 -4.45 2.05
CA VAL A 123 -9.86 -3.39 2.73
C VAL A 123 -8.96 -2.67 3.72
N TYR A 124 -8.95 -1.34 3.66
CA TYR A 124 -8.30 -0.49 4.66
C TYR A 124 -9.12 0.78 4.92
N GLY A 125 -8.90 1.42 6.07
CA GLY A 125 -9.57 2.67 6.40
C GLY A 125 -8.62 3.86 6.45
N ASP A 126 -9.21 5.04 6.34
CA ASP A 126 -8.58 6.32 6.62
C ASP A 126 -9.39 7.07 7.69
N SER A 127 -8.69 7.67 8.65
CA SER A 127 -9.26 8.53 9.70
C SER A 127 -9.13 10.02 9.37
N THR A 128 -8.42 10.35 8.29
CA THR A 128 -8.08 11.70 7.86
C THR A 128 -8.05 11.78 6.34
N ARG A 129 -8.36 12.95 5.78
CA ARG A 129 -8.33 13.19 4.32
C ARG A 129 -6.93 13.64 3.87
N HIS A 130 -5.93 12.77 4.09
CA HIS A 130 -4.56 13.01 3.63
C HIS A 130 -4.35 12.59 2.16
N LYS A 131 -3.12 12.77 1.66
CA LYS A 131 -2.76 12.53 0.25
C LYS A 131 -3.18 11.18 -0.30
N THR A 132 -3.06 10.11 0.48
CA THR A 132 -3.51 8.78 0.06
C THR A 132 -5.01 8.77 -0.23
N GLN A 133 -5.82 9.32 0.68
CA GLN A 133 -7.26 9.43 0.50
C GLN A 133 -7.62 10.36 -0.66
N ILE A 134 -6.95 11.52 -0.76
CA ILE A 134 -7.15 12.47 -1.87
C ILE A 134 -6.85 11.81 -3.22
N ASN A 135 -5.77 11.03 -3.30
CA ASN A 135 -5.39 10.32 -4.51
C ASN A 135 -6.37 9.18 -4.82
N ALA A 136 -6.90 8.50 -3.80
CA ALA A 136 -7.88 7.42 -3.96
C ALA A 136 -9.30 7.92 -4.34
N GLU A 137 -9.64 9.17 -4.01
CA GLU A 137 -10.92 9.80 -4.41
C GLU A 137 -11.02 10.06 -5.92
N SER A 138 -9.87 10.05 -6.61
CA SER A 138 -9.81 10.20 -8.06
C SER A 138 -9.31 8.90 -8.70
N PRO A 139 -9.72 8.59 -9.94
CA PRO A 139 -9.20 7.43 -10.64
C PRO A 139 -7.66 7.47 -10.74
N SER A 140 -6.96 6.71 -9.90
CA SER A 140 -5.51 6.64 -9.88
C SER A 140 -5.04 5.23 -9.60
N PRO A 141 -3.95 4.78 -10.22
CA PRO A 141 -3.42 3.46 -9.94
C PRO A 141 -2.79 3.46 -8.54
N VAL A 142 -3.00 2.35 -7.84
CA VAL A 142 -2.54 2.12 -6.47
C VAL A 142 -1.71 0.85 -6.45
N ALA A 143 -0.68 0.81 -5.62
CA ALA A 143 0.00 -0.43 -5.29
C ALA A 143 0.08 -0.61 -3.78
N ILE A 144 -0.11 -1.83 -3.30
CA ILE A 144 -0.05 -2.16 -1.88
C ILE A 144 0.96 -3.29 -1.67
N ALA A 145 1.97 -3.04 -0.85
CA ALA A 145 2.93 -4.04 -0.44
C ALA A 145 2.68 -4.51 1.00
N ILE A 146 2.55 -5.81 1.19
CA ILE A 146 2.50 -6.46 2.51
C ILE A 146 3.76 -7.31 2.63
N TYR A 147 4.68 -6.95 3.52
CA TYR A 147 6.00 -7.57 3.55
C TYR A 147 6.44 -7.96 4.95
N ASP A 148 6.93 -9.19 5.06
CA ASP A 148 7.56 -9.71 6.26
C ASP A 148 9.07 -9.50 6.21
N PHE A 149 9.53 -8.53 6.98
CA PHE A 149 10.95 -8.21 7.09
C PHE A 149 11.81 -9.32 7.68
N SER A 150 11.25 -10.26 8.47
CA SER A 150 12.07 -11.31 9.08
C SER A 150 12.38 -12.44 8.10
N THR A 151 11.48 -12.72 7.16
CA THR A 151 11.68 -13.73 6.12
C THR A 151 12.05 -13.10 4.78
N GLU A 152 12.10 -11.78 4.71
CA GLU A 152 12.38 -11.02 3.50
C GLU A 152 11.46 -11.43 2.33
N THR A 153 10.20 -11.73 2.65
CA THR A 153 9.17 -12.18 1.71
C THR A 153 7.87 -11.41 1.90
N GLY A 154 7.07 -11.30 0.84
CA GLY A 154 5.78 -10.64 0.93
C GLY A 154 5.03 -10.68 -0.38
N VAL A 155 4.06 -9.78 -0.51
CA VAL A 155 3.21 -9.65 -1.68
C VAL A 155 3.03 -8.19 -2.07
N LEU A 156 2.93 -7.95 -3.36
CA LEU A 156 2.63 -6.64 -3.94
C LEU A 156 1.38 -6.78 -4.81
N GLY A 157 0.33 -6.05 -4.47
CA GLY A 157 -0.81 -5.85 -5.35
C GLY A 157 -0.63 -4.55 -6.14
N VAL A 158 -0.97 -4.56 -7.43
CA VAL A 158 -1.11 -3.36 -8.27
C VAL A 158 -2.51 -3.35 -8.84
N GLY A 159 -3.21 -2.23 -8.73
CA GLY A 159 -4.60 -2.12 -9.14
C GLY A 159 -5.16 -0.73 -8.85
N TRP A 160 -6.38 -0.69 -8.33
CA TRP A 160 -7.11 0.55 -8.12
C TRP A 160 -7.91 0.51 -6.83
N VAL A 161 -8.38 1.67 -6.37
CA VAL A 161 -9.14 1.79 -5.13
C VAL A 161 -10.53 2.34 -5.42
N SER A 162 -11.54 1.76 -4.79
CA SER A 162 -12.87 2.35 -4.64
C SER A 162 -13.12 2.71 -3.18
N THR A 163 -14.10 3.57 -2.95
CA THR A 163 -14.61 3.87 -1.60
C THR A 163 -15.97 3.22 -1.40
N THR A 164 -16.21 2.68 -0.20
CA THR A 164 -17.48 2.08 0.18
C THR A 164 -18.04 2.73 1.46
N GLU A 165 -19.36 2.71 1.61
CA GLU A 165 -20.05 3.20 2.80
C GLU A 165 -20.48 2.05 3.74
N SER A 166 -19.99 0.83 3.50
CA SER A 166 -20.32 -0.36 4.31
C SER A 166 -20.10 -0.12 5.81
N PRO A 167 -21.17 -0.10 6.63
CA PRO A 167 -21.06 0.07 8.08
C PRO A 167 -20.32 -1.10 8.74
N GLU A 168 -20.46 -2.30 8.19
CA GLU A 168 -19.80 -3.50 8.67
C GLU A 168 -18.28 -3.41 8.52
N LEU A 169 -17.79 -3.06 7.32
CA LEU A 169 -16.36 -2.89 7.06
C LEU A 169 -15.78 -1.73 7.89
N LYS A 170 -16.54 -0.62 8.01
CA LYS A 170 -16.16 0.50 8.86
C LYS A 170 -15.91 0.04 10.31
N LYS A 171 -16.89 -0.65 10.90
CA LYS A 171 -16.79 -1.16 12.27
C LYS A 171 -15.62 -2.13 12.42
N LYS A 172 -15.45 -3.04 11.46
CA LYS A 172 -14.34 -4.01 11.44
C LYS A 172 -12.97 -3.33 11.48
N ILE A 173 -12.80 -2.23 10.73
CA ILE A 173 -11.57 -1.44 10.75
C ILE A 173 -11.36 -0.77 12.10
N GLU A 174 -12.39 -0.08 12.63
CA GLU A 174 -12.30 0.61 13.91
C GLU A 174 -11.99 -0.36 15.06
N ASP A 175 -12.61 -1.54 15.09
CA ASP A 175 -12.34 -2.56 16.08
C ASP A 175 -10.92 -3.13 15.93
N PHE A 176 -10.43 -3.36 14.70
CA PHE A 176 -9.05 -3.75 14.46
C PHE A 176 -8.05 -2.68 14.96
N TRP A 177 -8.31 -1.40 14.71
CA TRP A 177 -7.48 -0.30 15.18
C TRP A 177 -7.39 -0.23 16.70
N LYS A 178 -8.49 -0.49 17.42
CA LYS A 178 -8.48 -0.58 18.89
C LYS A 178 -7.54 -1.69 19.38
N THR A 179 -7.48 -2.85 18.70
CA THR A 179 -6.53 -3.92 19.06
C THR A 179 -5.06 -3.52 18.89
N LYS A 180 -4.80 -2.47 18.11
CA LYS A 180 -3.48 -1.89 17.88
C LYS A 180 -3.21 -0.65 18.72
N GLY A 181 -4.12 -0.30 19.64
CA GLY A 181 -4.00 0.86 20.51
C GLY A 181 -4.39 2.19 19.87
N PHE A 182 -4.98 2.17 18.67
CA PHE A 182 -5.48 3.39 18.02
C PHE A 182 -6.95 3.61 18.39
N ASN A 183 -7.27 4.77 18.95
CA ASN A 183 -8.65 5.20 19.18
C ASN A 183 -9.02 6.31 18.18
N ALA A 184 -9.32 5.90 16.95
CA ALA A 184 -9.66 6.81 15.85
C ALA A 184 -10.91 6.33 15.11
N GLN A 185 -11.72 7.28 14.65
CA GLN A 185 -12.89 7.00 13.82
C GLN A 185 -12.48 6.87 12.36
N VAL A 186 -13.09 5.93 11.64
CA VAL A 186 -12.91 5.78 10.19
C VAL A 186 -13.83 6.77 9.46
N ILE A 187 -13.24 7.66 8.66
CA ILE A 187 -13.99 8.59 7.81
C ILE A 187 -14.27 8.01 6.43
N ARG A 188 -13.41 7.09 5.95
CA ARG A 188 -13.52 6.45 4.64
C ARG A 188 -13.05 5.01 4.72
N VAL A 189 -13.83 4.12 4.09
CA VAL A 189 -13.46 2.72 3.86
C VAL A 189 -13.04 2.61 2.41
N ASN A 190 -11.82 2.10 2.20
CA ASN A 190 -11.22 1.94 0.88
C ASN A 190 -11.12 0.45 0.56
N GLU A 191 -11.53 0.10 -0.65
CA GLU A 191 -11.41 -1.25 -1.21
C GLU A 191 -10.40 -1.21 -2.35
N PHE A 192 -9.24 -1.80 -2.13
CA PHE A 192 -8.23 -1.97 -3.16
C PHE A 192 -8.51 -3.23 -3.99
N HIS A 193 -8.71 -3.06 -5.29
CA HIS A 193 -9.01 -4.12 -6.25
C HIS A 193 -7.73 -4.49 -7.02
N PRO A 194 -7.06 -5.60 -6.68
CA PRO A 194 -5.80 -5.98 -7.31
C PRO A 194 -6.00 -6.47 -8.75
N GLU A 195 -5.36 -5.82 -9.71
CA GLU A 195 -5.35 -6.30 -11.10
C GLU A 195 -4.10 -7.13 -11.42
N GLU A 196 -3.00 -6.91 -10.71
CA GLU A 196 -1.82 -7.77 -10.71
C GLU A 196 -1.44 -8.07 -9.26
N ILE A 197 -0.93 -9.28 -9.00
CA ILE A 197 -0.31 -9.63 -7.71
C ILE A 197 1.03 -10.29 -7.96
N TYR A 198 2.02 -9.89 -7.17
CA TYR A 198 3.38 -10.38 -7.23
C TYR A 198 3.80 -10.94 -5.88
N ARG A 199 4.58 -12.03 -5.89
CA ARG A 199 5.40 -12.42 -4.74
C ARG A 199 6.65 -11.56 -4.70
N LEU A 200 6.95 -11.06 -3.52
CA LEU A 200 8.16 -10.33 -3.21
C LEU A 200 9.13 -11.27 -2.48
N SER A 201 10.39 -11.19 -2.86
CA SER A 201 11.51 -11.75 -2.13
C SER A 201 12.66 -10.75 -2.14
N ARG A 202 13.68 -10.95 -1.30
CA ARG A 202 14.90 -10.14 -1.35
C ARG A 202 15.57 -10.06 -2.73
N ILE A 203 15.49 -11.15 -3.51
CA ILE A 203 16.24 -11.29 -4.76
C ILE A 203 15.38 -11.12 -6.01
N GLY A 204 14.07 -10.90 -5.87
CA GLY A 204 13.20 -10.83 -7.04
C GLY A 204 11.73 -10.60 -6.74
N ILE A 205 11.02 -10.27 -7.82
CA ILE A 205 9.58 -10.03 -7.86
C ILE A 205 9.00 -10.96 -8.93
N THR A 206 8.04 -11.81 -8.55
CA THR A 206 7.42 -12.80 -9.45
C THR A 206 5.93 -12.55 -9.54
N LYS A 207 5.42 -12.28 -10.75
CA LYS A 207 3.98 -12.16 -10.98
C LYS A 207 3.31 -13.51 -10.73
N ILE A 208 2.30 -13.53 -9.88
CA ILE A 208 1.53 -14.74 -9.55
C ILE A 208 0.08 -14.65 -10.00
N TYR A 209 -0.44 -13.44 -10.24
CA TYR A 209 -1.79 -13.22 -10.71
C TYR A 209 -1.87 -11.97 -11.58
N GLU A 210 -2.76 -12.02 -12.56
CA GLU A 210 -3.12 -10.93 -13.45
C GLU A 210 -4.59 -11.11 -13.86
N SER A 211 -5.43 -10.12 -13.55
CA SER A 211 -6.86 -10.14 -13.90
C SER A 211 -7.07 -10.05 -15.41
N ARG A 212 -6.19 -9.29 -16.08
CA ARG A 212 -6.16 -9.04 -17.53
C ARG A 212 -4.81 -8.46 -17.94
N LYS A 213 -4.41 -8.62 -19.19
CA LYS A 213 -3.07 -8.21 -19.66
C LYS A 213 -2.89 -6.70 -19.50
N ARG A 214 -1.70 -6.26 -19.10
CA ARG A 214 -1.38 -4.83 -18.94
C ARG A 214 -1.61 -3.96 -20.19
N SER A 215 -1.51 -4.54 -21.39
CA SER A 215 -1.88 -3.87 -22.65
C SER A 215 -3.35 -3.45 -22.72
N GLU A 216 -4.22 -4.13 -21.98
CA GLU A 216 -5.66 -3.87 -21.93
C GLU A 216 -6.03 -2.81 -20.87
N TRP A 217 -5.07 -2.43 -20.01
CA TRP A 217 -5.25 -1.40 -18.97
C TRP A 217 -5.21 0.01 -19.57
N VAL A 218 -4.52 0.15 -20.71
CA VAL A 218 -4.36 1.40 -21.45
C VAL A 218 -5.27 1.37 -22.66
N LYS A 219 -6.51 1.83 -22.50
CA LYS A 219 -7.24 2.31 -23.67
C LYS A 219 -6.79 3.75 -23.91
N LEU A 220 -6.09 3.97 -25.02
CA LEU A 220 -5.79 5.30 -25.53
C LEU A 220 -7.13 5.95 -25.91
N SER A 221 -7.72 6.67 -24.96
CA SER A 221 -8.62 7.79 -25.27
C SER A 221 -7.78 9.01 -25.59
#